data_AF-A0A932S3R2-F1
#
_entry.id   AF-A0A932S3R2-F1
#
_cell.length_a   1.000
_cell.length_b   1.000
_cell.length_c   1.000
_cell.angle_alpha   90.00
_cell.angle_beta   90.00
_cell.angle_gamma   90.00
#
_symmetry.space_group_name_H-M   'P 1'
#
loop_
_entity.id
_entity.type
_entity.pdbx_description
1 polymer ?
#
loop_
_entity_poly.entity_id
_entity_poly.type
_entity_poly.pdbx_seq_one_letter_code
_entity_poly.pdbx_strand_id
1 'polypeptide(L)'
;MKSIRPLLLTCSSFLLFACGGNPSSPVHTEMPPPAYTPTATMQSFPGLRANYTIRNTASGFAVSETATSKITMIDSGITSLQFADVSVNLQIAKKVSTISATNVQKIEELYVAFFNRVPDANGLAYWIDQVAAGASINQVAETFYMAALNFPVETGYNTAMSNGDFIKIVYKNVLGRTSVDQGGMDYWSNSLVS
;
A
#
# COMPACT_ATOMS: atom_id res chain seq x y z
N MET A 1 21.21 -22.11 32.42
CA MET A 1 20.06 -21.37 31.83
C MET A 1 20.58 -20.63 30.60
N LYS A 2 19.99 -20.91 29.44
CA LYS A 2 20.49 -20.50 28.11
C LYS A 2 20.20 -19.02 27.85
N SER A 3 21.26 -18.31 27.45
CA SER A 3 21.25 -16.96 26.88
C SER A 3 20.53 -16.96 25.53
N ILE A 4 19.59 -16.03 25.33
CA ILE A 4 18.94 -15.75 24.05
C ILE A 4 19.53 -14.45 23.52
N ARG A 5 20.25 -14.54 22.39
CA ARG A 5 20.82 -13.40 21.65
C ARG A 5 19.76 -12.83 20.69
N PRO A 6 19.72 -11.50 20.47
CA PRO A 6 18.84 -10.89 19.49
C PRO A 6 19.38 -11.14 18.07
N LEU A 7 18.52 -11.70 17.20
CA LEU A 7 18.82 -11.87 15.79
C LEU A 7 18.67 -10.50 15.09
N LEU A 8 19.81 -9.84 14.84
CA LEU A 8 19.92 -8.81 13.82
C LEU A 8 19.75 -9.47 12.45
N LEU A 9 18.59 -9.32 11.82
CA LEU A 9 18.39 -9.68 10.43
C LEU A 9 18.54 -8.42 9.58
N THR A 10 19.78 -8.12 9.22
CA THR A 10 20.10 -7.21 8.11
C THR A 10 19.68 -7.89 6.82
N CYS A 11 18.54 -7.52 6.26
CA CYS A 11 18.16 -7.89 4.90
C CYS A 11 18.03 -6.61 4.07
N SER A 12 19.18 -6.11 3.59
CA SER A 12 19.22 -5.21 2.44
C SER A 12 18.68 -5.96 1.24
N SER A 13 17.45 -5.66 0.83
CA SER A 13 16.91 -6.05 -0.46
C SER A 13 15.91 -4.98 -0.89
N PHE A 14 16.36 -4.12 -1.80
CA PHE A 14 15.52 -3.23 -2.59
C PHE A 14 14.56 -4.09 -3.42
N LEU A 15 13.35 -4.32 -2.93
CA LEU A 15 12.27 -4.91 -3.69
C LEU A 15 11.29 -3.80 -4.07
N LEU A 16 11.51 -3.24 -5.26
CA LEU A 16 10.46 -2.57 -6.02
C LEU A 16 9.41 -3.65 -6.34
N PHE A 17 8.32 -3.70 -5.57
CA PHE A 17 7.19 -4.57 -5.87
C PHE A 17 6.56 -4.13 -7.21
N ALA A 18 6.81 -4.92 -8.25
CA ALA A 18 6.01 -4.92 -9.46
C ALA A 18 4.80 -5.82 -9.19
N CYS A 19 3.59 -5.25 -9.17
CA CYS A 19 2.36 -6.03 -9.10
C CYS A 19 2.11 -6.64 -10.49
N GLY A 20 2.49 -7.90 -10.68
CA GLY A 20 2.23 -8.65 -11.92
C GLY A 20 0.85 -9.29 -11.88
N GLY A 21 -0.08 -8.79 -12.70
CA GLY A 21 -1.40 -9.38 -12.90
C GLY A 21 -1.31 -10.66 -13.75
N ASN A 22 -1.74 -11.78 -13.19
CA ASN A 22 -1.92 -13.04 -13.91
C ASN A 22 -3.31 -13.03 -14.61
N PRO A 23 -3.43 -13.23 -15.93
CA PRO A 23 -4.69 -13.14 -16.68
C PRO A 23 -5.71 -14.27 -16.40
N SER A 24 -5.47 -15.11 -15.39
CA SER A 24 -6.35 -16.22 -14.99
C SER A 24 -7.03 -16.03 -13.63
N SER A 25 -6.89 -14.87 -12.99
CA SER A 25 -7.64 -14.56 -11.76
C SER A 25 -9.03 -14.01 -12.11
N PRO A 26 -10.11 -14.38 -11.38
CA PRO A 26 -11.39 -13.73 -11.55
C PRO A 26 -11.20 -12.22 -11.39
N VAL A 27 -11.84 -11.44 -12.27
CA VAL A 27 -11.85 -9.97 -12.18
C VAL A 27 -12.50 -9.60 -10.86
N HIS A 28 -11.69 -9.46 -9.82
CA HIS A 28 -12.07 -8.67 -8.67
C HIS A 28 -12.15 -7.25 -9.19
N THR A 29 -13.36 -6.69 -9.24
CA THR A 29 -13.57 -5.26 -9.39
C THR A 29 -12.69 -4.58 -8.36
N GLU A 30 -11.56 -4.04 -8.81
CA GLU A 30 -10.61 -3.38 -7.94
C GLU A 30 -11.34 -2.19 -7.33
N MET A 31 -11.59 -2.26 -6.02
CA MET A 31 -12.23 -1.18 -5.29
C MET A 31 -11.39 0.08 -5.52
N PRO A 32 -11.94 1.12 -6.16
CA PRO A 32 -11.15 2.29 -6.50
C PRO A 32 -10.60 2.88 -5.19
N PRO A 33 -9.31 3.23 -5.12
CA PRO A 33 -8.84 4.04 -4.00
C PRO A 33 -9.74 5.28 -3.89
N PRO A 34 -9.93 5.86 -2.69
CA PRO A 34 -10.61 7.15 -2.56
C PRO A 34 -10.02 8.08 -3.61
N ALA A 35 -10.88 8.60 -4.49
CA ALA A 35 -10.51 9.12 -5.81
C ALA A 35 -9.31 10.08 -5.73
N TYR A 36 -8.12 9.55 -6.02
CA TYR A 36 -6.88 10.30 -6.06
C TYR A 36 -6.33 10.20 -7.48
N THR A 37 -6.65 11.21 -8.30
CA THR A 37 -5.95 11.48 -9.54
C THR A 37 -5.06 12.70 -9.29
N PRO A 38 -3.84 12.55 -8.74
CA PRO A 38 -2.88 13.61 -8.89
C PRO A 38 -2.63 13.78 -10.39
N THR A 39 -2.54 15.02 -10.86
CA THR A 39 -1.98 15.30 -12.18
C THR A 39 -0.49 14.98 -12.11
N ALA A 40 -0.14 13.71 -12.20
CA ALA A 40 1.23 13.26 -12.26
C ALA A 40 1.81 13.73 -13.60
N THR A 41 2.83 14.59 -13.56
CA THR A 41 3.64 14.84 -14.75
C THR A 41 4.37 13.53 -15.08
N MET A 42 4.09 12.99 -16.26
CA MET A 42 4.36 11.60 -16.58
C MET A 42 5.24 11.48 -17.81
N GLN A 43 6.20 10.55 -17.75
CA GLN A 43 6.99 10.14 -18.92
C GLN A 43 6.55 8.74 -19.35
N SER A 44 6.14 8.59 -20.62
CA SER A 44 5.67 7.32 -21.17
C SER A 44 6.78 6.52 -21.87
N PHE A 45 6.72 5.20 -21.73
CA PHE A 45 7.52 4.21 -22.42
C PHE A 45 6.59 3.16 -23.05
N PRO A 46 6.73 2.85 -24.34
CA PRO A 46 5.75 2.04 -25.07
C PRO A 46 5.79 0.54 -24.74
N GLY A 47 6.86 0.04 -24.11
CA GLY A 47 7.01 -1.37 -23.76
C GLY A 47 6.53 -1.71 -22.35
N LEU A 48 6.51 -3.02 -22.05
CA LEU A 48 6.29 -3.54 -20.69
C LEU A 48 7.39 -3.06 -19.74
N ARG A 49 7.06 -2.82 -18.47
CA ARG A 49 8.01 -2.37 -17.45
C ARG A 49 9.23 -3.27 -17.33
N ALA A 50 9.05 -4.58 -17.52
CA ALA A 50 10.11 -5.58 -17.43
C ALA A 50 11.23 -5.38 -18.46
N ASN A 51 10.97 -4.67 -19.56
CA ASN A 51 11.97 -4.38 -20.59
C ASN A 51 12.91 -3.22 -20.22
N TYR A 52 12.67 -2.54 -19.09
CA TYR A 52 13.40 -1.35 -18.69
C TYR A 52 14.04 -1.51 -17.31
N THR A 53 15.22 -0.92 -17.13
CA THR A 53 15.82 -0.71 -15.81
C THR A 53 15.65 0.73 -15.38
N ILE A 54 15.33 0.97 -14.11
CA ILE A 54 15.19 2.30 -13.53
C ILE A 54 16.31 2.46 -12.50
N ARG A 55 17.15 3.48 -12.68
CA ARG A 55 18.27 3.77 -11.78
C ARG A 55 18.10 5.16 -11.17
N ASN A 56 18.31 5.24 -9.86
CA ASN A 56 18.47 6.53 -9.19
C ASN A 56 19.87 7.07 -9.49
N THR A 57 19.98 8.36 -9.73
CA THR A 57 21.21 9.09 -10.10
C THR A 57 21.33 10.34 -9.22
N ALA A 58 22.47 11.01 -9.24
CA ALA A 58 22.65 12.23 -8.46
C ALA A 58 21.65 13.35 -8.82
N SER A 59 21.13 13.35 -10.05
CA SER A 59 20.25 14.41 -10.58
C SER A 59 18.79 13.96 -10.80
N GLY A 60 18.39 12.77 -10.33
CA GLY A 60 17.06 12.22 -10.57
C GLY A 60 17.10 10.77 -11.02
N PHE A 61 16.33 10.40 -12.03
CA PHE A 61 16.23 9.02 -12.50
C PHE A 61 16.73 8.86 -13.93
N ALA A 62 17.24 7.66 -14.24
CA ALA A 62 17.55 7.23 -15.60
C ALA A 62 16.82 5.93 -15.91
N VAL A 63 16.14 5.89 -17.04
CA VAL A 63 15.48 4.68 -17.56
C VAL A 63 16.31 4.14 -18.72
N SER A 64 16.69 2.87 -18.65
CA SER A 64 17.45 2.21 -19.71
C SER A 64 16.66 1.04 -20.28
N GLU A 65 16.47 1.04 -21.59
CA GLU A 65 15.83 -0.05 -22.33
C GLU A 65 16.82 -1.20 -22.50
N THR A 66 16.41 -2.40 -22.09
CA THR A 66 17.30 -3.56 -21.98
C THR A 66 17.79 -4.04 -23.35
N ALA A 67 16.91 -4.04 -24.36
CA ALA A 67 17.22 -4.55 -25.70
C ALA A 67 18.23 -3.67 -26.45
N THR A 68 18.14 -2.35 -26.28
CA THR A 68 18.90 -1.37 -27.06
C THR A 68 20.01 -0.69 -26.26
N SER A 69 20.01 -0.85 -24.93
CA SER A 69 20.81 -0.05 -23.99
C SER A 69 20.56 1.46 -24.11
N LYS A 70 19.49 1.90 -24.77
CA LYS A 70 19.12 3.31 -24.86
C LYS A 70 18.82 3.83 -23.46
N ILE A 71 19.43 4.97 -23.10
CA ILE A 71 19.21 5.63 -21.81
C ILE A 71 18.40 6.90 -22.05
N THR A 72 17.37 7.09 -21.23
CA THR A 72 16.58 8.32 -21.14
C THR A 72 16.71 8.87 -19.72
N MET A 73 17.28 10.06 -19.60
CA MET A 73 17.28 10.81 -18.35
C MET A 73 15.88 11.36 -18.10
N ILE A 74 15.43 11.29 -16.85
CA ILE A 74 14.11 11.73 -16.45
C ILE A 74 14.22 13.12 -15.83
N ASP A 75 13.49 14.08 -16.39
CA ASP A 75 13.46 15.45 -15.90
C ASP A 75 12.90 15.50 -14.48
N SER A 76 13.42 16.42 -13.66
CA SER A 76 13.04 16.56 -12.26
C SER A 76 11.56 16.91 -12.02
N GLY A 77 10.86 17.41 -13.04
CA GLY A 77 9.42 17.67 -13.00
C GLY A 77 8.56 16.41 -13.16
N ILE A 78 9.12 15.30 -13.67
CA ILE A 78 8.41 14.05 -13.85
C ILE A 78 8.25 13.34 -12.50
N THR A 79 7.02 13.00 -12.16
CA THR A 79 6.67 12.36 -10.89
C THR A 79 6.26 10.90 -11.05
N SER A 80 5.95 10.46 -12.27
CA SER A 80 5.58 9.09 -12.58
C SER A 80 6.14 8.63 -13.94
N LEU A 81 6.44 7.35 -14.05
CA LEU A 81 6.76 6.69 -15.31
C LEU A 81 5.60 5.79 -15.72
N GLN A 82 5.16 5.87 -16.97
CA GLN A 82 4.12 4.99 -17.51
C GLN A 82 4.73 3.99 -18.48
N PHE A 83 4.51 2.71 -18.21
CA PHE A 83 4.80 1.61 -19.11
C PHE A 83 3.50 1.07 -19.72
N ALA A 84 3.60 0.14 -20.66
CA ALA A 84 2.41 -0.44 -21.29
C ALA A 84 1.51 -1.21 -20.30
N ASP A 85 2.10 -1.71 -19.21
CA ASP A 85 1.45 -2.58 -18.22
C ASP A 85 1.28 -1.93 -16.84
N VAL A 86 2.17 -1.02 -16.42
CA VAL A 86 2.13 -0.43 -15.06
C VAL A 86 2.60 1.03 -15.04
N SER A 87 2.24 1.75 -13.98
CA SER A 87 2.81 3.04 -13.64
C SER A 87 3.76 2.93 -12.44
N VAL A 88 4.86 3.68 -12.44
CA VAL A 88 5.82 3.74 -11.33
C VAL A 88 5.89 5.15 -10.77
N ASN A 89 5.47 5.32 -9.51
CA ASN A 89 5.60 6.59 -8.79
C ASN A 89 7.04 6.81 -8.35
N LEU A 90 7.66 7.91 -8.81
CA LEU A 90 9.05 8.25 -8.50
C LEU A 90 9.23 9.00 -7.17
N GLN A 91 8.12 9.46 -6.58
CA GLN A 91 8.11 10.27 -5.36
C GLN A 91 7.97 9.42 -4.10
N ILE A 92 7.54 8.16 -4.21
CA ILE A 92 7.21 7.33 -3.04
C ILE A 92 8.40 7.19 -2.07
N ALA A 93 9.61 6.96 -2.58
CA ALA A 93 10.81 6.82 -1.75
C ALA A 93 11.14 8.10 -0.96
N LYS A 94 10.87 9.27 -1.54
CA LYS A 94 11.02 10.55 -0.83
C LYS A 94 9.91 10.73 0.20
N LYS A 95 8.66 10.45 -0.17
CA LYS A 95 7.49 10.59 0.70
C LYS A 95 7.58 9.70 1.94
N VAL A 96 7.97 8.44 1.83
CA VAL A 96 8.09 7.56 3.02
C VAL A 96 9.07 8.10 4.07
N SER A 97 10.01 8.99 3.69
CA SER A 97 10.93 9.64 4.63
C SER A 97 10.37 10.89 5.33
N THR A 98 9.21 11.39 4.92
CA THR A 98 8.60 12.60 5.50
C THR A 98 7.79 12.33 6.78
N ILE A 99 7.48 11.06 7.06
CA ILE A 99 6.79 10.63 8.28
C ILE A 99 7.55 9.47 8.94
N SER A 100 7.19 9.13 10.18
CA SER A 100 7.84 8.01 10.87
C SER A 100 7.52 6.67 10.19
N ALA A 101 8.49 5.74 10.21
CA ALA A 101 8.29 4.38 9.70
C ALA A 101 7.09 3.67 10.36
N THR A 102 6.85 3.94 11.64
CA THR A 102 5.66 3.45 12.37
C THR A 102 4.35 3.96 11.76
N ASN A 103 4.29 5.22 11.32
CA ASN A 103 3.08 5.74 10.68
C ASN A 103 2.89 5.15 9.28
N VAL A 104 3.97 4.94 8.52
CA VAL A 104 3.90 4.22 7.23
C VAL A 104 3.34 2.81 7.45
N GLN A 105 3.90 2.06 8.40
CA GLN A 105 3.43 0.71 8.74
C GLN A 105 1.95 0.70 9.14
N LYS A 106 1.50 1.66 9.97
CA LYS A 106 0.09 1.76 10.35
C LYS A 106 -0.83 1.99 9.15
N ILE A 107 -0.42 2.80 8.17
CA ILE A 107 -1.19 2.99 6.94
C ILE A 107 -1.29 1.67 6.17
N GLU A 108 -0.19 0.93 6.03
CA GLU A 108 -0.16 -0.39 5.38
C GLU A 108 -1.08 -1.39 6.10
N GLU A 109 -1.03 -1.43 7.43
CA GLU A 109 -1.90 -2.28 8.26
C GLU A 109 -3.38 -1.92 8.08
N LEU A 110 -3.73 -0.64 7.93
CA LEU A 110 -5.11 -0.21 7.64
C LEU A 110 -5.59 -0.71 6.27
N TYR A 111 -4.72 -0.68 5.25
CA TYR A 111 -5.05 -1.24 3.93
C TYR A 111 -5.34 -2.74 4.00
N VAL A 112 -4.52 -3.49 4.75
CA VAL A 112 -4.75 -4.92 4.95
C VAL A 112 -6.04 -5.13 5.73
N ALA A 113 -6.20 -4.45 6.88
CA ALA A 113 -7.35 -4.64 7.76
C ALA A 113 -8.68 -4.38 7.05
N PHE A 114 -8.83 -3.25 6.35
CA PHE A 114 -10.12 -2.86 5.76
C PHE A 114 -10.34 -3.40 4.35
N PHE A 115 -9.28 -3.60 3.56
CA PHE A 115 -9.41 -3.89 2.13
C PHE A 115 -8.74 -5.19 1.71
N ASN A 116 -8.14 -5.93 2.64
CA ASN A 116 -7.43 -7.19 2.39
C ASN A 116 -6.42 -7.08 1.24
N ARG A 117 -5.74 -5.92 1.14
CA ARG A 117 -4.74 -5.65 0.09
C ARG A 117 -3.58 -4.85 0.64
N VAL A 118 -2.45 -4.92 -0.04
CA VAL A 118 -1.35 -3.96 0.14
C VAL A 118 -1.69 -2.66 -0.59
N PRO A 119 -1.24 -1.50 -0.10
CA PRO A 119 -1.40 -0.26 -0.83
C PRO A 119 -0.59 -0.29 -2.13
N ASP A 120 -1.16 0.31 -3.17
CA ASP A 120 -0.37 0.74 -4.32
C ASP A 120 0.45 1.99 -3.95
N ALA A 121 1.50 2.28 -4.74
CA ALA A 121 2.42 3.36 -4.46
C ALA A 121 1.75 4.75 -4.44
N ASN A 122 0.68 4.96 -5.21
CA ASN A 122 -0.02 6.24 -5.27
C ASN A 122 -0.94 6.42 -4.05
N GLY A 123 -1.67 5.38 -3.68
CA GLY A 123 -2.49 5.34 -2.47
C GLY A 123 -1.64 5.57 -1.21
N LEU A 124 -0.51 4.86 -1.08
CA LEU A 124 0.39 5.07 0.05
C LEU A 124 0.96 6.50 0.07
N ALA A 125 1.40 7.02 -1.08
CA ALA A 125 1.89 8.39 -1.20
C ALA A 125 0.85 9.44 -0.74
N TYR A 126 -0.41 9.25 -1.09
CA TYR A 126 -1.49 10.14 -0.68
C TYR A 126 -1.65 10.17 0.84
N TRP A 127 -1.74 9.01 1.49
CA TRP A 127 -1.93 8.94 2.94
C TRP A 127 -0.72 9.45 3.72
N ILE A 128 0.48 9.25 3.18
CA ILE A 128 1.68 9.87 3.72
C ILE A 128 1.57 11.39 3.66
N ASP A 129 1.11 11.96 2.55
CA ASP A 129 0.91 13.41 2.44
C ASP A 129 -0.13 13.92 3.44
N GLN A 130 -1.22 13.18 3.67
CA GLN A 130 -2.23 13.55 4.68
C GLN A 130 -1.62 13.59 6.08
N VAL A 131 -0.86 12.55 6.46
CA VAL A 131 -0.20 12.48 7.77
C VAL A 131 0.89 13.55 7.90
N ALA A 132 1.67 13.80 6.85
CA ALA A 132 2.66 14.87 6.82
C ALA A 132 2.01 16.26 6.94
N ALA A 133 0.78 16.43 6.45
CA ALA A 133 -0.02 17.63 6.59
C ALA A 133 -0.73 17.76 7.95
N GLY A 134 -0.52 16.79 8.86
CA GLY A 134 -1.03 16.85 10.24
C GLY A 134 -2.23 15.94 10.54
N ALA A 135 -2.68 15.12 9.58
CA ALA A 135 -3.70 14.12 9.88
C ALA A 135 -3.16 13.07 10.84
N SER A 136 -3.95 12.72 11.86
CA SER A 136 -3.65 11.61 12.76
C SER A 136 -3.97 10.28 12.09
N ILE A 137 -3.31 9.20 12.53
CA ILE A 137 -3.62 7.84 12.06
C ILE A 137 -5.10 7.48 12.34
N ASN A 138 -5.69 7.98 13.42
CA ASN A 138 -7.10 7.71 13.72
C ASN A 138 -8.03 8.35 12.69
N GLN A 139 -7.74 9.56 12.21
CA GLN A 139 -8.50 10.19 11.13
C GLN A 139 -8.35 9.44 9.80
N VAL A 140 -7.15 8.90 9.53
CA VAL A 140 -6.93 8.02 8.38
C VAL A 140 -7.77 6.75 8.51
N ALA A 141 -7.72 6.07 9.67
CA ALA A 141 -8.50 4.87 9.93
C ALA A 141 -10.02 5.09 9.77
N GLU A 142 -10.53 6.22 10.27
CA GLU A 142 -11.93 6.61 10.07
C GLU A 142 -12.30 6.73 8.59
N THR A 143 -11.42 7.35 7.80
CA THR A 143 -11.65 7.50 6.37
C THR A 143 -11.62 6.14 5.63
N PHE A 144 -10.76 5.21 6.07
CA PHE A 144 -10.72 3.85 5.54
C PHE A 144 -12.01 3.08 5.87
N TYR A 145 -12.49 3.19 7.11
CA TYR A 145 -13.74 2.58 7.52
C TYR A 145 -14.92 3.10 6.70
N MET A 146 -15.02 4.42 6.53
CA MET A 146 -16.06 5.04 5.69
C MET A 146 -15.96 4.60 4.22
N ALA A 147 -14.74 4.45 3.69
CA ALA A 147 -14.55 3.91 2.36
C ALA A 147 -15.00 2.44 2.27
N ALA A 148 -14.68 1.61 3.26
CA ALA A 148 -15.09 0.20 3.29
C ALA A 148 -16.63 0.05 3.28
N LEU A 149 -17.34 0.89 4.03
CA LEU A 149 -18.80 0.91 4.06
C LEU A 149 -19.45 1.22 2.70
N ASN A 150 -18.75 1.92 1.80
CA ASN A 150 -19.25 2.20 0.45
C ASN A 150 -19.16 0.99 -0.49
N PHE A 151 -18.39 -0.04 -0.10
CA PHE A 151 -18.15 -1.26 -0.87
C PHE A 151 -18.41 -2.50 -0.01
N PRO A 152 -19.64 -2.68 0.50
CA PRO A 152 -19.97 -3.73 1.46
C PRO A 152 -19.88 -5.13 0.85
N VAL A 153 -20.05 -5.26 -0.47
CA VAL A 153 -19.97 -6.54 -1.18
C VAL A 153 -18.52 -7.03 -1.24
N GLU A 154 -17.58 -6.12 -1.48
CA GLU A 154 -16.16 -6.38 -1.64
C GLU A 154 -15.46 -6.55 -0.28
N THR A 155 -15.82 -5.68 0.67
CA THR A 155 -15.10 -5.58 1.96
C THR A 155 -15.80 -6.32 3.10
N GLY A 156 -17.11 -6.57 2.98
CA GLY A 156 -17.95 -7.17 4.02
C GLY A 156 -18.34 -6.23 5.16
N TYR A 157 -17.82 -5.01 5.20
CA TYR A 157 -18.19 -4.01 6.20
C TYR A 157 -19.55 -3.39 5.87
N ASN A 158 -20.40 -3.24 6.89
CA ASN A 158 -21.68 -2.55 6.75
C ASN A 158 -22.08 -1.93 8.10
N THR A 159 -23.00 -0.96 8.06
CA THR A 159 -23.39 -0.18 9.24
C THR A 159 -24.19 -0.96 10.29
N ALA A 160 -24.72 -2.15 9.94
CA ALA A 160 -25.51 -2.99 10.84
C ALA A 160 -24.69 -4.15 11.44
N MET A 161 -23.38 -4.21 11.19
CA MET A 161 -22.55 -5.33 11.65
C MET A 161 -22.29 -5.28 13.16
N SER A 162 -22.20 -6.46 13.78
CA SER A 162 -21.81 -6.56 15.19
C SER A 162 -20.32 -6.31 15.36
N ASN A 163 -19.88 -5.88 16.56
CA ASN A 163 -18.46 -5.82 16.91
C ASN A 163 -17.76 -7.16 16.67
N GLY A 164 -18.47 -8.27 16.94
CA GLY A 164 -17.93 -9.60 16.72
C GLY A 164 -17.67 -9.92 15.25
N ASP A 165 -18.56 -9.48 14.35
CA ASP A 165 -18.36 -9.67 12.91
C ASP A 165 -17.28 -8.73 12.37
N PHE A 166 -17.19 -7.51 12.89
CA PHE A 166 -16.09 -6.59 12.60
C PHE A 166 -14.73 -7.22 12.92
N ILE A 167 -14.59 -7.76 14.14
CA ILE A 167 -13.35 -8.41 14.59
C ILE A 167 -12.98 -9.59 13.68
N LYS A 168 -13.96 -10.42 13.28
CA LYS A 168 -13.72 -11.55 12.38
C LYS A 168 -13.19 -11.12 11.01
N ILE A 169 -13.71 -10.03 10.43
CA ILE A 169 -13.21 -9.52 9.15
C ILE A 169 -11.76 -9.06 9.30
N VAL A 170 -11.45 -8.30 10.35
CA VAL A 170 -10.07 -7.84 10.60
C VAL A 170 -9.11 -9.01 10.83
N TYR A 171 -9.51 -10.03 11.61
CA TYR A 171 -8.71 -11.24 11.83
C TYR A 171 -8.46 -12.01 10.54
N LYS A 172 -9.50 -12.17 9.71
CA LYS A 172 -9.38 -12.81 8.41
C LYS A 172 -8.35 -12.07 7.55
N ASN A 173 -8.44 -10.76 7.48
CA ASN A 173 -7.61 -9.98 6.57
C ASN A 173 -6.16 -9.86 7.07
N VAL A 174 -5.95 -9.57 8.36
CA VAL A 174 -4.62 -9.34 8.92
C VAL A 174 -3.86 -10.63 9.22
N LEU A 175 -4.57 -11.67 9.70
CA LEU A 175 -3.95 -12.91 10.17
C LEU A 175 -4.21 -14.11 9.24
N GLY A 176 -5.09 -13.98 8.25
CA GLY A 176 -5.49 -15.09 7.39
C GLY A 176 -6.33 -16.16 8.09
N ARG A 177 -6.89 -15.86 9.27
CA ARG A 177 -7.63 -16.82 10.11
C ARG A 177 -9.12 -16.54 10.07
N THR A 178 -9.93 -17.58 9.85
CA THR A 178 -11.39 -17.48 9.81
C THR A 178 -12.06 -17.64 11.18
N SER A 179 -11.29 -18.03 12.21
CA SER A 179 -11.75 -18.15 13.59
C SER A 179 -10.96 -17.21 14.50
N VAL A 180 -11.67 -16.67 15.49
CA VAL A 180 -11.13 -15.87 16.59
C VAL A 180 -11.34 -16.68 17.86
N ASP A 181 -10.29 -16.88 18.64
CA ASP A 181 -10.42 -17.54 19.94
C ASP A 181 -11.19 -16.66 20.93
N GLN A 182 -11.75 -17.27 21.97
CA GLN A 182 -12.59 -16.56 22.93
C GLN A 182 -11.85 -15.39 23.61
N GLY A 183 -10.57 -15.60 23.97
CA GLY A 183 -9.77 -14.55 24.60
C GLY A 183 -9.54 -13.35 23.67
N GLY A 184 -9.25 -13.61 22.40
CA GLY A 184 -9.15 -12.58 21.37
C GLY A 184 -10.47 -11.83 21.18
N MET A 185 -11.60 -12.54 21.06
CA MET A 185 -12.92 -11.93 20.91
C MET A 185 -13.27 -11.01 22.09
N ASP A 186 -13.03 -11.47 23.32
CA ASP A 186 -13.34 -10.70 24.53
C ASP A 186 -12.47 -9.44 24.62
N TYR A 187 -11.17 -9.57 24.36
CA TYR A 187 -10.24 -8.43 24.40
C TYR A 187 -10.64 -7.34 23.41
N TRP A 188 -10.86 -7.69 22.14
CA TRP A 188 -11.17 -6.71 21.11
C TRP A 188 -12.58 -6.14 21.25
N SER A 189 -13.56 -6.94 21.69
CA SER A 189 -14.92 -6.43 21.93
C SER A 189 -14.94 -5.38 23.03
N ASN A 190 -14.18 -5.58 24.11
CA ASN A 190 -14.03 -4.59 25.18
C ASN A 190 -13.29 -3.33 24.72
N SER A 191 -12.33 -3.48 23.80
CA SER A 191 -11.56 -2.35 23.25
C SER A 191 -12.38 -1.48 22.28
N LEU A 192 -13.46 -2.01 21.70
CA LEU A 192 -14.33 -1.28 20.77
C LEU A 192 -15.46 -0.50 21.45
N VAL A 193 -15.73 -0.77 22.73
CA VAL A 193 -16.79 -0.10 23.52
C VAL A 193 -16.25 0.94 24.50
N SER A 194 -14.92 1.05 24.63
CA SER A 194 -14.21 2.01 25.49
C SER A 194 -13.81 3.26 24.74
#